data_AF-A0A844CCM0-F1
#
_entry.id   AF-A0A844CCM0-F1
#
_cell.length_a   1.000
_cell.length_b   1.000
_cell.length_c   1.000
_cell.angle_alpha   90.00
_cell.angle_beta   90.00
_cell.angle_gamma   90.00
#
_symmetry.space_group_name_H-M   'P 1'
#
loop_
_entity.id
_entity.type
_entity.pdbx_description
1 polymer ?
#
loop_
_entity_poly.entity_id
_entity_poly.type
_entity_poly.pdbx_seq_one_letter_code
_entity_poly.pdbx_strand_id
1 'polypeptide(L)' 'MSTIKRDKSPKGKGLSPTFQIRITPELKAQFEVAAKDAGMSLGNWLKELGRKELERLNGNENKMNVND' A
#
# COMPACT_ATOMS: atom_id res chain seq x y z
N MET A 1 -34.79 31.07 -6.79
CA MET A 1 -34.03 30.03 -7.51
C MET A 1 -32.60 30.56 -7.63
N SER A 2 -31.52 29.88 -7.25
CA SER A 2 -31.23 28.45 -7.25
C SER A 2 -30.48 28.04 -5.98
N THR A 3 -31.01 27.02 -5.31
CA THR A 3 -30.29 26.22 -4.33
C THR A 3 -29.27 25.39 -5.09
N ILE A 4 -28.04 25.90 -5.22
CA ILE A 4 -26.90 25.11 -5.71
C ILE A 4 -26.67 24.00 -4.69
N LYS A 5 -27.31 22.86 -4.91
CA LYS A 5 -27.01 21.60 -4.26
C LYS A 5 -25.66 21.16 -4.80
N ARG A 6 -24.58 21.61 -4.17
CA ARG A 6 -23.29 20.96 -4.37
C ARG A 6 -23.47 19.52 -3.91
N ASP A 7 -23.30 18.59 -4.84
CA ASP A 7 -23.16 17.18 -4.55
C ASP A 7 -22.04 17.04 -3.50
N LYS A 8 -22.43 16.92 -2.23
CA LYS A 8 -21.52 16.45 -1.19
C LYS A 8 -21.42 14.97 -1.44
N SER A 9 -20.59 14.58 -2.41
CA SER A 9 -20.13 13.21 -2.50
C SER A 9 -19.65 12.84 -1.10
N PRO A 10 -20.20 11.80 -0.46
CA PRO A 10 -19.78 11.41 0.88
C PRO A 10 -18.29 11.15 0.78
N LYS A 11 -17.48 11.96 1.46
CA LYS A 11 -16.04 11.75 1.55
C LYS A 11 -15.89 10.37 2.17
N GLY A 12 -15.69 9.38 1.30
CA GLY A 12 -15.61 7.98 1.68
C GLY A 12 -14.65 7.87 2.84
N LYS A 13 -15.13 7.19 3.89
CA LYS A 13 -14.42 6.80 5.13
C LYS A 13 -12.95 7.23 5.16
N GLY A 14 -12.66 8.13 6.10
CA GLY A 14 -11.42 8.23 6.85
C GLY A 14 -10.14 8.01 6.06
N LEU A 15 -9.35 9.10 5.91
CA LEU A 15 -7.94 9.07 5.55
C LEU A 15 -7.31 7.72 5.94
N SER A 16 -6.79 6.98 4.96
CA SER A 16 -6.13 5.70 5.25
C SER A 16 -5.14 5.91 6.39
N PRO A 17 -5.10 5.01 7.39
CA PRO A 17 -4.25 5.19 8.56
C PRO A 17 -2.81 5.43 8.11
N THR A 18 -2.20 6.49 8.63
CA THR A 18 -0.84 6.87 8.28
C THR A 18 0.13 5.88 8.90
N PHE A 19 0.95 5.25 8.07
CA PHE A 19 2.04 4.38 8.52
C PHE A 19 3.32 5.21 8.63
N GLN A 20 3.76 5.48 9.86
CA GLN A 20 5.01 6.20 10.11
C GLN A 20 6.12 5.20 10.39
N ILE A 21 7.16 5.20 9.54
CA ILE A 21 8.35 4.36 9.72
C ILE A 21 9.54 5.28 9.99
N ARG A 22 10.29 4.99 11.06
CA ARG A 22 11.60 5.60 11.29
C ARG A 22 12.67 4.68 10.71
N ILE A 23 13.35 5.14 9.66
CA ILE A 23 14.49 4.46 9.04
C ILE A 23 15.64 5.45 8.89
N THR A 24 16.85 4.93 8.75
CA THR A 24 18.02 5.75 8.45
C THR A 24 17.89 6.39 7.06
N PRO A 25 18.46 7.59 6.84
CA PRO A 25 18.39 8.28 5.56
C PRO A 25 19.03 7.47 4.42
N GLU A 26 20.05 6.66 4.73
CA GLU A 26 20.68 5.76 3.77
C GLU A 26 19.72 4.68 3.27
N LEU A 27 18.98 4.04 4.18
CA LEU A 27 17.99 3.03 3.80
C LEU A 27 16.82 3.63 3.02
N LYS A 28 16.40 4.86 3.37
CA LYS A 28 15.40 5.60 2.58
C LYS A 28 15.86 5.79 1.14
N ALA A 29 17.11 6.18 0.93
CA ALA A 29 17.66 6.40 -0.40
C ALA A 29 17.65 5.10 -1.23
N GLN A 30 18.00 3.96 -0.61
CA GLN A 30 17.94 2.66 -1.26
C GLN A 30 16.51 2.31 -1.72
N PHE A 31 15.50 2.56 -0.87
CA PHE A 31 14.10 2.34 -1.25
C PHE A 31 13.62 3.30 -2.33
N GLU A 32 14.07 4.56 -2.33
CA GLU A 32 13.72 5.51 -3.39
C GLU A 32 14.32 5.13 -4.74
N VAL A 33 15.55 4.60 -4.77
CA VAL A 33 16.17 4.08 -5.99
C VAL A 33 15.38 2.90 -6.53
N ALA A 34 15.03 1.93 -5.69
CA ALA A 34 14.25 0.76 -6.09
C ALA A 34 12.82 1.13 -6.53
N ALA A 35 12.18 2.08 -5.86
CA ALA A 35 10.86 2.59 -6.25
C ALA A 35 10.91 3.32 -7.60
N LYS A 36 11.95 4.11 -7.83
CA LYS A 36 12.18 4.81 -9.10
C LYS A 36 12.45 3.85 -10.26
N ASP A 37 13.23 2.80 -10.02
CA ASP A 37 13.47 1.72 -10.99
C ASP A 37 12.17 1.01 -11.37
N ALA A 38 11.30 0.76 -10.38
CA ALA A 38 9.95 0.23 -10.61
C ALA A 38 8.96 1.26 -11.21
N GLY A 39 9.37 2.51 -11.45
CA GLY A 39 8.54 3.55 -12.07
C GLY A 39 7.40 4.05 -11.18
N MET A 40 7.52 3.95 -9.85
CA MET A 40 6.44 4.28 -8.93
C MET A 40 6.93 5.04 -7.68
N SER A 41 5.99 5.70 -6.98
CA SER A 41 6.30 6.38 -5.73
C SER A 41 6.68 5.39 -4.62
N LEU A 42 7.62 5.78 -3.75
CA LEU A 42 8.09 4.99 -2.59
C LEU A 42 6.94 4.32 -1.80
N GLY A 43 5.87 5.07 -1.52
CA GLY A 43 4.72 4.55 -0.78
C GLY A 43 3.92 3.47 -1.52
N ASN A 44 3.82 3.54 -2.85
CA ASN A 44 3.20 2.47 -3.64
C ASN A 44 4.12 1.26 -3.78
N TRP A 45 5.42 1.51 -3.92
CA TRP A 45 6.43 0.46 -3.97
C TRP A 45 6.45 -0.37 -2.68
N LEU A 46 6.41 0.28 -1.51
CA LEU A 46 6.29 -0.42 -0.22
C LEU A 46 4.99 -1.24 -0.10
N LYS A 47 3.87 -0.74 -0.64
CA LYS A 47 2.59 -1.47 -0.62
C LYS A 47 2.66 -2.72 -1.50
N GLU A 48 3.27 -2.63 -2.67
CA GLU A 48 3.47 -3.79 -3.54
C GLU A 48 4.42 -4.81 -2.93
N LEU A 49 5.50 -4.36 -2.31
CA LEU A 49 6.42 -5.25 -1.58
C LEU A 49 5.69 -6.00 -0.47
N GLY A 50 4.92 -5.28 0.35
CA GLY A 50 4.11 -5.88 1.42
C GLY A 50 3.05 -6.84 0.88
N ARG A 51 2.37 -6.52 -0.23
CA ARG A 51 1.41 -7.44 -0.86
C ARG A 51 2.07 -8.71 -1.36
N LYS A 52 3.19 -8.61 -2.10
CA LYS A 52 3.92 -9.79 -2.60
C LYS A 52 4.38 -10.69 -1.47
N GLU A 53 4.82 -10.10 -0.36
CA GLU A 53 5.22 -10.85 0.83
C GLU A 53 4.01 -11.51 1.51
N LEU A 54 2.88 -10.82 1.64
CA LEU A 54 1.64 -11.43 2.12
C LEU A 54 1.16 -12.55 1.19
N GLU A 55 1.21 -12.37 -0.12
CA GLU A 55 0.90 -13.42 -1.11
C GLU A 55 1.86 -14.61 -0.98
N ARG A 56 3.14 -14.38 -0.68
CA ARG A 56 4.11 -15.43 -0.40
C ARG A 56 3.78 -16.20 0.88
N LEU A 57 3.37 -15.49 1.94
CA LEU A 57 2.98 -16.08 3.22
C LEU A 57 1.65 -16.83 3.13
N ASN A 58 0.60 -16.20 2.59
CA ASN A 58 -0.73 -16.79 2.39
C ASN A 58 -0.74 -17.87 1.29
N GLY A 59 0.12 -17.75 0.27
CA GLY A 59 0.37 -18.81 -0.72
C GLY A 59 1.10 -20.02 -0.14
N ASN A 60 1.69 -19.88 1.06
CA ASN A 60 2.23 -20.99 1.86
C ASN A 60 1.16 -21.62 2.76
N GLU A 61 0.13 -20.87 3.19
CA GLU A 61 -1.02 -21.43 3.93
C GLU A 61 -1.94 -22.30 3.05
N ASN A 62 -2.10 -21.97 1.75
CA ASN A 62 -2.91 -22.78 0.83
C ASN A 62 -2.21 -24.05 0.30
N LYS A 63 -0.94 -24.29 0.65
CA LYS A 63 -0.20 -25.52 0.28
C LYS A 63 -0.17 -26.59 1.38
N MET A 64 -0.75 -26.32 2.55
CA MET A 64 -0.86 -27.29 3.65
C MET A 64 -2.26 -27.92 3.81
N ASN A 65 -3.23 -27.61 2.94
CA ASN A 65 -4.58 -28.18 3.02
C ASN A 65 -4.98 -29.02 1.79
N VAL A 66 -4.02 -29.79 1.26
CA VAL A 66 -4.31 -30.99 0.44
C VAL A 66 -3.89 -32.19 1.28
N ASN A 67 -4.77 -32.63 2.17
CA ASN A 67 -4.83 -33.97 2.78
C ASN A 67 -6.15 -34.09 3.57
N ASP A 68 -7.26 -34.32 2.87
CA ASP A 68 -8.24 -35.43 3.05
C ASP A 68 -9.45 -35.17 2.13
#